data_AF-A0A317Z2Z3-F1
#
_entry.id   AF-A0A317Z2Z3-F1
#
_cell.length_a   1.000
_cell.length_b   1.000
_cell.length_c   1.000
_cell.angle_alpha   90.00
_cell.angle_beta   90.00
_cell.angle_gamma   90.00
#
_symmetry.space_group_name_H-M   'P 1'
#
loop_
_entity.id
_entity.type
_entity.pdbx_description
1 polymer ?
#
loop_
_entity_poly.entity_id
_entity_poly.type
_entity_poly.pdbx_seq_one_letter_code
_entity_poly.pdbx_strand_id
1 'polypeptide(L)'
;LKNVKLEVTVPEGVDNDQQIRLAGQGGPGENGGPAGDLFVIFRVQPSDKFTREGDDILYNHNISFAQAALGDEVKIPTLKGHVMLTVPEGTQTGKQFRLKGKGIK
;
A
#
# COMPACT_ATOMS: atom_id res chain seq x y z
N LEU A 1 11.97 -0.45 34.67
CA LEU A 1 10.94 -0.20 33.64
C LEU A 1 10.13 -1.47 33.46
N LYS A 2 8.80 -1.40 33.59
CA LYS A 2 7.92 -2.56 33.39
C LYS A 2 7.66 -2.68 31.88
N ASN A 3 7.97 -3.84 31.31
CA ASN A 3 7.65 -4.12 29.92
C ASN A 3 6.17 -4.48 29.79
N VAL A 4 5.46 -3.82 28.89
CA VAL A 4 4.05 -4.09 28.57
C VAL A 4 3.99 -4.55 27.12
N LYS A 5 3.21 -5.60 26.84
CA LYS A 5 2.92 -6.06 25.49
C LYS A 5 1.51 -5.62 25.12
N LEU A 6 1.36 -5.02 23.95
CA LEU A 6 0.08 -4.56 23.42
C LEU A 6 -0.09 -5.15 22.02
N GLU A 7 -1.29 -5.62 21.73
CA GLU A 7 -1.66 -6.07 20.39
C GLU A 7 -2.32 -4.90 19.65
N VAL A 8 -1.84 -4.65 18.43
CA VAL A 8 -2.36 -3.60 17.57
C VAL A 8 -2.72 -4.23 16.23
N THR A 9 -4.00 -4.21 15.90
CA THR A 9 -4.48 -4.62 14.59
C THR A 9 -4.21 -3.50 13.59
N VAL A 10 -3.47 -3.79 12.53
CA VAL A 10 -3.24 -2.86 11.42
C VAL A 10 -4.43 -2.93 10.46
N PRO A 11 -5.20 -1.83 10.27
CA PRO A 11 -6.30 -1.82 9.32
C PRO A 11 -5.82 -2.01 7.88
N GLU A 12 -6.60 -2.71 7.05
CA GLU A 12 -6.36 -2.71 5.60
C GLU A 12 -6.45 -1.26 5.08
N GLY A 13 -5.57 -0.94 4.14
CA GLY A 13 -5.56 0.37 3.49
C GLY A 13 -4.91 1.51 4.26
N VAL A 14 -4.35 1.23 5.45
CA VAL A 14 -3.67 2.24 6.24
C VAL A 14 -2.62 2.99 5.41
N ASP A 15 -2.64 4.31 5.49
CA ASP A 15 -1.70 5.17 4.78
C ASP A 15 -0.57 5.65 5.70
N ASN A 16 0.50 6.15 5.08
CA ASN A 16 1.61 6.72 5.82
C ASN A 16 1.13 7.89 6.69
N ASP A 17 1.67 7.99 7.91
CA ASP A 17 1.31 8.97 8.94
C ASP A 17 -0.11 8.84 9.53
N GLN A 18 -0.91 7.86 9.12
CA GLN A 18 -2.13 7.54 9.85
C GLN A 18 -1.79 7.05 11.26
N GLN A 19 -2.72 7.29 12.19
CA GLN A 19 -2.51 6.99 13.61
C GLN A 19 -3.66 6.23 14.23
N ILE A 20 -3.33 5.33 15.16
CA ILE A 20 -4.31 4.70 16.06
C ILE A 20 -4.01 5.12 17.49
N ARG A 21 -5.06 5.49 18.22
CA ARG A 21 -5.02 5.80 19.65
C ARG A 21 -5.36 4.56 20.46
N LEU A 22 -4.46 4.18 21.36
CA LEU A 22 -4.68 3.17 22.38
C LEU A 22 -4.93 3.87 23.72
N ALA A 23 -6.22 3.99 24.07
CA ALA A 23 -6.64 4.76 25.22
C ALA A 23 -6.13 4.16 26.54
N GLY A 24 -5.55 4.99 27.41
CA GLY A 24 -5.04 4.57 28.72
C GLY A 24 -3.79 3.67 28.66
N GLN A 25 -3.17 3.50 27.50
CA GLN A 25 -1.95 2.70 27.31
C GLN A 25 -0.67 3.54 27.29
N GLY A 26 -0.77 4.83 27.58
CA GLY A 26 0.35 5.76 27.67
C GLY A 26 1.06 5.73 29.02
N GLY A 27 1.84 6.77 29.29
CA GLY A 27 2.57 6.92 30.55
C GLY A 27 1.65 7.04 31.77
N PRO A 28 2.14 6.69 32.98
CA PRO A 28 1.36 6.83 34.21
C PRO A 28 0.98 8.30 34.46
N GLY A 29 -0.23 8.52 34.97
CA GLY A 29 -0.67 9.85 35.41
C GLY A 29 -0.02 10.27 36.72
N GLU A 30 0.01 11.58 36.96
CA GLU A 30 0.52 12.16 38.21
C GLU A 30 -0.58 12.23 39.28
N ASN A 31 -0.19 12.17 40.57
CA ASN A 31 -1.10 12.33 41.73
C ASN A 31 -2.37 11.44 41.70
N GLY A 32 -2.26 10.22 41.18
CA GLY A 32 -3.39 9.29 41.06
C GLY A 32 -4.26 9.52 39.82
N GLY A 33 -3.83 10.40 38.91
CA GLY A 33 -4.46 10.59 37.61
C GLY A 33 -4.40 9.35 36.72
N PRO A 34 -5.32 9.23 35.74
CA PRO A 34 -5.33 8.11 34.80
C PRO A 34 -4.07 8.10 33.93
N ALA A 35 -3.73 6.94 33.39
CA ALA A 35 -2.69 6.84 32.38
C ALA A 35 -3.05 7.66 31.13
N GLY A 36 -2.04 8.20 30.47
CA GLY A 36 -2.20 8.84 29.17
C GLY A 36 -2.51 7.84 28.06
N ASP A 37 -2.46 8.30 26.81
CA ASP A 37 -2.70 7.46 25.65
C ASP A 37 -1.41 7.14 24.89
N LEU A 38 -1.41 6.01 24.20
CA LEU A 38 -0.36 5.66 23.26
C LEU A 38 -0.87 5.87 21.84
N PHE A 39 -0.13 6.63 21.05
CA PHE A 39 -0.39 6.82 19.63
C PHE A 39 0.59 5.96 18.82
N VAL A 40 0.04 5.11 17.96
CA VAL A 40 0.81 4.32 16.99
C VAL A 40 0.70 5.01 15.65
N ILE A 41 1.84 5.46 15.10
CA ILE A 41 1.91 6.12 13.78
C ILE A 41 2.44 5.11 12.76
N PHE A 42 1.72 4.95 11.65
CA PHE A 42 2.12 4.04 10.59
C PHE A 42 3.14 4.69 9.66
N ARG A 43 4.24 3.97 9.41
CA ARG A 43 5.24 4.31 8.40
C ARG A 43 5.24 3.22 7.34
N VAL A 44 4.75 3.55 6.16
CA VAL A 44 4.69 2.60 5.04
C VAL A 44 6.05 2.61 4.35
N GLN A 45 6.69 1.45 4.29
CA GLN A 45 7.97 1.31 3.60
C GLN A 45 7.77 1.44 2.08
N PRO A 46 8.63 2.19 1.37
CA PRO A 46 8.61 2.22 -0.09
C PRO A 46 8.78 0.83 -0.69
N SER A 47 7.99 0.51 -1.72
CA SER A 47 8.15 -0.72 -2.50
C SER A 47 9.16 -0.50 -3.63
N ASP A 48 9.86 -1.58 -3.98
CA ASP A 48 10.73 -1.69 -5.15
C ASP A 48 9.97 -1.75 -6.49
N LYS A 49 8.69 -2.14 -6.45
CA LYS A 49 7.87 -2.41 -7.63
C LYS A 49 6.71 -1.44 -7.80
N PHE A 50 6.12 -1.03 -6.68
CA PHE A 50 4.85 -0.32 -6.68
C PHE A 50 4.99 1.08 -6.10
N THR A 51 4.34 2.04 -6.73
CA THR A 51 4.12 3.38 -6.16
C THR A 51 2.66 3.49 -5.77
N ARG A 52 2.37 3.93 -4.54
CA ARG A 52 1.01 4.21 -4.09
C ARG A 52 0.71 5.69 -4.25
N GLU A 53 -0.41 6.00 -4.88
CA GLU A 53 -0.99 7.35 -4.97
C GLU A 53 -2.43 7.31 -4.47
N GLY A 54 -2.63 7.67 -3.20
CA GLY A 54 -3.93 7.50 -2.54
C GLY A 54 -4.35 6.03 -2.52
N ASP A 55 -5.46 5.70 -3.19
CA ASP A 55 -5.94 4.32 -3.29
C ASP A 55 -5.47 3.60 -4.56
N ASP A 56 -4.79 4.31 -5.47
CA ASP A 56 -4.27 3.72 -6.70
C ASP A 56 -2.86 3.19 -6.51
N ILE A 57 -2.56 2.08 -7.20
CA ILE A 57 -1.23 1.45 -7.24
C ILE A 57 -0.72 1.53 -8.67
N LEU A 58 0.43 2.16 -8.82
CA LEU A 58 1.13 2.33 -10.08
C LEU A 58 2.23 1.27 -10.20
N TYR A 59 2.32 0.69 -11.39
CA TYR A 59 3.35 -0.28 -11.76
C TYR A 59 3.82 0.01 -13.18
N ASN A 60 5.12 0.19 -13.36
CA ASN A 60 5.72 0.37 -14.66
C ASN A 60 6.12 -0.98 -15.24
N HIS A 61 5.52 -1.35 -16.37
CA HIS A 61 5.86 -2.58 -17.07
C HIS A 61 6.59 -2.27 -18.37
N ASN A 62 7.80 -2.79 -18.51
CA ASN A 62 8.56 -2.71 -19.75
C ASN A 62 8.12 -3.81 -20.70
N ILE A 63 7.72 -3.44 -21.91
CA ILE A 63 7.40 -4.35 -23.00
C ILE A 63 8.40 -4.16 -24.14
N SER A 64 8.64 -5.21 -24.90
CA SER A 64 9.48 -5.15 -26.10
C SER A 64 8.79 -4.37 -27.23
N PHE A 65 9.58 -3.89 -28.19
CA PHE A 65 9.04 -3.22 -29.37
C PHE A 65 8.07 -4.12 -30.16
N ALA A 66 8.35 -5.43 -30.24
CA ALA A 66 7.48 -6.39 -30.91
C ALA A 66 6.12 -6.50 -30.22
N GLN A 67 6.09 -6.59 -28.88
CA GLN A 67 4.86 -6.62 -28.10
C GLN A 67 4.06 -5.32 -28.24
N ALA A 68 4.74 -4.17 -28.26
CA ALA A 68 4.09 -2.88 -28.47
C ALA A 68 3.50 -2.75 -29.89
N ALA A 69 4.21 -3.21 -30.91
CA ALA A 69 3.81 -3.09 -32.31
C ALA A 69 2.71 -4.09 -32.70
N LEU A 70 2.84 -5.35 -32.30
CA LEU A 70 1.98 -6.47 -32.73
C LEU A 70 0.89 -6.83 -31.71
N GLY A 71 0.96 -6.26 -30.51
CA GLY A 71 0.14 -6.67 -29.39
C GLY A 71 0.67 -7.95 -28.71
N ASP A 72 0.25 -8.17 -27.47
CA ASP A 72 0.59 -9.35 -26.68
C ASP A 72 -0.33 -9.50 -25.46
N GLU A 73 -0.28 -10.63 -24.76
CA GLU A 73 -0.81 -10.79 -23.41
C GLU A 73 0.31 -10.88 -22.39
N VAL A 74 0.41 -9.88 -21.52
CA VAL A 74 1.48 -9.82 -20.51
C VAL A 74 0.94 -10.06 -19.11
N LYS A 75 1.75 -10.71 -18.27
CA LYS A 75 1.41 -10.99 -16.88
C LYS A 75 1.85 -9.82 -15.98
N ILE A 76 0.88 -9.14 -15.38
CA ILE A 76 1.12 -7.97 -14.51
C ILE A 76 1.00 -8.38 -13.04
N PRO A 77 2.02 -8.10 -12.20
CA PRO A 77 1.92 -8.30 -10.77
C PRO A 77 0.96 -7.28 -10.14
N THR A 78 0.28 -7.70 -9.09
CA THR A 78 -0.65 -6.91 -8.27
C THR A 78 -0.36 -7.18 -6.80
N LEU A 79 -0.95 -6.41 -5.89
CA LEU A 79 -0.78 -6.63 -4.45
C LEU A 79 -1.24 -8.01 -3.95
N LYS A 80 -2.18 -8.66 -4.65
CA LYS A 80 -2.79 -9.95 -4.25
C LYS A 80 -2.51 -11.10 -5.23
N GLY A 81 -1.51 -10.97 -6.10
CA GLY A 81 -1.18 -11.97 -7.12
C GLY A 81 -0.89 -11.35 -8.48
N HIS A 82 -1.43 -11.91 -9.56
CA HIS A 82 -1.16 -11.44 -10.92
C HIS A 82 -2.45 -11.39 -11.74
N VAL A 83 -2.46 -10.58 -12.79
CA VAL A 83 -3.51 -10.57 -13.80
C VAL A 83 -2.88 -10.60 -15.19
N MET A 84 -3.58 -11.19 -16.16
CA MET A 84 -3.21 -11.06 -17.56
C MET A 84 -3.76 -9.73 -18.09
N LEU A 85 -2.91 -8.96 -18.76
CA LEU A 85 -3.26 -7.71 -19.42
C LEU A 85 -3.02 -7.88 -20.92
N THR A 86 -4.06 -7.69 -21.72
CA THR A 86 -3.93 -7.57 -23.17
C THR A 86 -3.33 -6.20 -23.51
N VAL A 87 -2.21 -6.20 -24.21
CA VAL A 87 -1.57 -5.05 -24.84
C VAL A 87 -2.06 -5.00 -26.29
N PRO A 88 -2.83 -3.98 -26.69
CA PRO A 88 -3.24 -3.81 -28.09
C PRO A 88 -2.04 -3.55 -29.01
N GLU A 89 -2.17 -3.94 -30.27
CA GLU A 89 -1.22 -3.55 -31.32
C GLU A 89 -1.09 -2.03 -31.42
N GLY A 90 0.11 -1.55 -31.75
CA GLY A 90 0.42 -0.13 -31.81
C GLY A 90 0.38 0.62 -30.46
N THR A 91 0.48 -0.08 -29.31
CA THR A 91 0.52 0.55 -27.99
C THR A 91 1.73 1.49 -27.87
N GLN A 92 1.47 2.74 -27.51
CA GLN A 92 2.51 3.76 -27.37
C GLN A 92 3.14 3.75 -25.98
N THR A 93 4.39 4.21 -25.88
CA THR A 93 5.06 4.43 -24.60
C THR A 93 4.27 5.40 -23.71
N GLY A 94 4.26 5.14 -22.41
CA GLY A 94 3.50 5.93 -21.43
C GLY A 94 1.98 5.70 -21.43
N LYS A 95 1.46 4.82 -22.30
CA LYS A 95 0.04 4.44 -22.26
C LYS A 95 -0.30 3.82 -20.91
N GLN A 96 -1.34 4.35 -20.26
CA GLN A 96 -1.83 3.83 -18.99
C GLN A 96 -2.98 2.85 -19.21
N PHE A 97 -2.92 1.71 -18.52
CA PHE A 97 -3.96 0.70 -18.47
C PHE A 97 -4.52 0.62 -17.05
N ARG A 98 -5.83 0.79 -16.91
CA ARG A 98 -6.48 0.77 -15.60
C ARG A 98 -6.99 -0.63 -15.26
N LEU A 99 -6.42 -1.23 -14.21
CA LEU A 99 -6.90 -2.48 -13.64
C LEU A 99 -7.85 -2.19 -12.46
N LYS A 100 -9.16 -2.15 -12.74
CA LYS A 100 -10.17 -1.80 -11.73
C LYS A 100 -10.14 -2.77 -10.53
N GLY A 101 -10.13 -2.22 -9.32
CA GLY A 101 -10.14 -3.00 -8.07
C GLY A 101 -8.82 -3.68 -7.73
N LYS A 102 -7.70 -3.26 -8.37
CA LYS A 102 -6.34 -3.74 -8.07
C LYS A 102 -5.47 -2.73 -7.30
N GLY A 103 -6.08 -1.63 -6.85
CA GLY A 103 -5.47 -0.68 -5.92
C GLY A 103 -5.64 -1.10 -4.45
N ILE A 104 -5.53 -0.13 -3.56
CA ILE A 104 -5.82 -0.25 -2.12
C ILE A 104 -7.34 -0.23 -1.90
N LYS A 105 -7.79 -0.83 -0.78
CA LYS A 105 -9.17 -0.83 -0.32
C LYS A 105 -9.24 -0.17 1.05
#